data_AF-A0A530QJ02-F1
#
_entry.id   AF-A0A530QJ02-F1
#
_cell.length_a   1.000
_cell.length_b   1.000
_cell.length_c   1.000
_cell.angle_alpha   90.00
_cell.angle_beta   90.00
_cell.angle_gamma   90.00
#
_symmetry.space_group_name_H-M   'P 1'
#
loop_
_entity.id
_entity.type
_entity.pdbx_description
1 polymer ?
#
loop_
_entity_poly.entity_id
_entity_poly.type
_entity_poly.pdbx_seq_one_letter_code
_entity_poly.pdbx_strand_id
1 'polypeptide(L)'
;RPAAIILDIIMPHQDGWSVLRSLKNDRELCEIPVILATILADRELGLSLGAVEYLTKPIDTEKLIQTIEACGGGNRDVLVIDDDQASRDFLRRILIKKDWRVHEA
;
A
#
# COMPACT_ATOMS: atom_id res chain seq x y z
N ARG A 1 -5.85 9.53 9.74
CA ARG A 1 -5.35 8.14 9.69
C ARG A 1 -5.91 7.50 8.43
N PRO A 2 -5.07 7.08 7.47
CA PRO A 2 -5.55 6.50 6.22
C PRO A 2 -6.26 5.17 6.47
N ALA A 3 -7.16 4.80 5.55
CA ALA A 3 -7.85 3.51 5.53
C ALA A 3 -6.92 2.36 5.11
N ALA A 4 -5.91 2.65 4.30
CA ALA A 4 -4.87 1.71 3.93
C ALA A 4 -3.57 2.44 3.54
N ILE A 5 -2.45 1.73 3.63
CA ILE A 5 -1.15 2.13 3.10
C ILE A 5 -0.82 1.19 1.93
N ILE A 6 -0.51 1.75 0.76
CA ILE A 6 0.06 1.02 -0.37
C ILE A 6 1.57 1.22 -0.31
N LEU A 7 2.34 0.13 -0.25
CA LEU A 7 3.78 0.17 -0.05
C LEU A 7 4.51 -0.63 -1.13
N ASP A 8 5.46 0.01 -1.82
CA ASP A 8 6.46 -0.72 -2.61
C ASP A 8 7.57 -1.25 -1.69
N ILE A 9 8.10 -2.41 -2.05
CA ILE A 9 9.23 -3.05 -1.39
C ILE A 9 10.54 -2.67 -2.07
N ILE A 10 10.55 -2.57 -3.39
CA ILE A 10 11.77 -2.26 -4.13
C ILE A 10 11.87 -0.75 -4.26
N MET A 11 12.56 -0.13 -3.30
CA MET A 11 12.94 1.28 -3.37
C MET A 11 14.47 1.42 -3.27
N PRO A 12 15.13 2.29 -4.07
CA PRO A 12 16.58 2.42 -4.16
C PRO A 12 17.21 3.05 -2.92
N HIS A 13 16.43 3.79 -2.12
CA HIS A 13 16.92 4.51 -0.94
C HIS A 13 16.35 3.99 0.37
N GLN A 14 15.32 3.14 0.33
CA GLN A 14 14.59 2.70 1.50
C GLN A 14 14.20 1.23 1.36
N ASP A 15 14.48 0.41 2.38
CA ASP A 15 14.06 -0.98 2.37
C ASP A 15 12.58 -1.06 2.78
N GLY A 16 11.69 -1.31 1.82
CA GLY A 16 10.24 -1.40 2.09
C GLY A 16 9.88 -2.53 3.07
N TRP A 17 10.70 -3.57 3.21
CA TRP A 17 10.49 -4.56 4.28
C TRP A 17 10.69 -3.96 5.67
N SER A 18 11.70 -3.11 5.81
CA SER A 18 11.96 -2.39 7.06
C SER A 18 10.89 -1.34 7.34
N VAL A 19 10.31 -0.74 6.30
CA VAL A 19 9.11 0.13 6.44
C VAL A 19 7.92 -0.66 6.97
N LEU A 20 7.59 -1.81 6.34
CA LEU A 20 6.49 -2.66 6.79
C LEU A 20 6.67 -3.06 8.25
N ARG A 21 7.86 -3.54 8.63
CA ARG A 21 8.17 -3.89 10.02
C ARG A 21 8.02 -2.71 10.97
N SER A 22 8.48 -1.52 10.58
CA SER A 22 8.35 -0.31 11.42
C SER A 22 6.89 0.07 11.62
N LEU A 23 6.09 0.07 10.54
CA LEU A 23 4.65 0.35 10.61
C LEU A 23 3.93 -0.64 11.53
N LYS A 24 4.28 -1.92 11.48
CA LYS A 24 3.63 -2.97 12.29
C LYS A 24 4.12 -3.03 13.74
N ASN A 25 5.29 -2.49 14.04
CA ASN A 25 5.80 -2.37 15.41
C ASN A 25 5.39 -1.06 16.11
N ASP A 26 4.89 -0.08 15.37
CA ASP A 26 4.41 1.20 15.91
C ASP A 26 2.97 1.06 16.43
N ARG A 27 2.74 1.42 17.71
CA ARG A 27 1.44 1.28 18.37
C ARG A 27 0.32 2.11 17.75
N GLU A 28 0.65 3.23 17.10
CA GLU A 28 -0.32 4.11 16.46
C GLU A 28 -0.55 3.76 14.98
N LEU A 29 0.37 3.03 14.35
CA LEU A 29 0.29 2.69 12.93
C LEU A 29 -0.03 1.22 12.65
N CYS A 30 0.19 0.31 13.61
CA CYS A 30 0.10 -1.14 13.40
C CYS A 30 -1.26 -1.61 12.87
N GLU A 31 -2.35 -0.99 13.33
CA GLU A 31 -3.71 -1.32 12.90
C GLU A 31 -4.04 -0.85 11.48
N ILE A 32 -3.22 0.02 10.88
CA ILE A 32 -3.47 0.48 9.52
C ILE A 32 -3.16 -0.69 8.56
N PRO A 33 -4.11 -1.10 7.71
CA PRO A 33 -3.89 -2.12 6.70
C PRO A 33 -2.76 -1.72 5.74
N VAL A 34 -1.80 -2.62 5.50
CA VAL A 34 -0.71 -2.39 4.55
C VAL A 34 -0.86 -3.36 3.39
N ILE A 35 -1.00 -2.82 2.19
CA ILE A 35 -1.09 -3.54 0.93
C ILE A 35 0.25 -3.39 0.23
N LEU A 36 0.90 -4.50 -0.08
CA LEU A 36 2.15 -4.48 -0.82
C LEU A 36 1.87 -4.35 -2.32
N ALA A 37 2.56 -3.44 -2.98
CA ALA A 37 2.45 -3.18 -4.41
C ALA A 37 3.86 -3.21 -5.02
N THR A 38 4.34 -4.38 -5.44
CA THR A 38 5.77 -4.54 -5.80
C THR A 38 5.98 -5.56 -6.93
N ILE A 39 7.17 -5.51 -7.55
CA ILE A 39 7.62 -6.51 -8.53
C ILE A 39 8.28 -7.74 -7.86
N LEU A 40 8.63 -7.65 -6.57
CA LEU A 40 9.33 -8.72 -5.84
C LEU A 40 8.39 -9.87 -5.43
N ALA A 41 8.49 -11.03 -6.09
CA ALA A 41 7.65 -12.20 -5.80
C ALA A 41 7.98 -12.92 -4.48
N ASP A 42 7.80 -12.27 -3.33
CA ASP A 42 7.83 -12.90 -2.01
C ASP A 42 6.57 -12.57 -1.20
N ARG A 43 5.45 -13.12 -1.69
CA ARG A 43 4.13 -12.94 -1.09
C ARG A 43 4.04 -13.53 0.31
N GLU A 44 4.68 -14.68 0.53
CA GLU A 44 4.64 -15.38 1.83
C GLU A 44 5.31 -14.54 2.91
N LEU A 45 6.48 -13.97 2.63
CA LEU A 45 7.15 -13.07 3.55
C LEU A 45 6.27 -11.87 3.90
N GLY A 46 5.68 -11.20 2.90
CA GLY A 46 4.83 -10.04 3.14
C GLY A 46 3.62 -10.30 4.02
N LEU A 47 2.92 -11.40 3.78
CA LEU A 47 1.78 -11.79 4.63
C LEU A 47 2.24 -12.17 6.04
N SER A 48 3.36 -12.89 6.17
CA SER A 48 3.92 -13.26 7.48
C SER A 48 4.34 -12.04 8.32
N LEU A 49 4.71 -10.94 7.67
CA LEU A 49 5.07 -9.66 8.30
C LEU A 49 3.85 -8.74 8.55
N GLY A 50 2.63 -9.21 8.26
CA GLY A 50 1.39 -8.50 8.59
C GLY A 50 0.85 -7.60 7.48
N ALA A 51 1.31 -7.72 6.23
CA ALA A 51 0.59 -7.16 5.10
C ALA A 51 -0.77 -7.86 4.94
N VAL A 52 -1.80 -7.11 4.54
CA VAL A 52 -3.16 -7.66 4.38
C VAL A 52 -3.36 -8.29 3.01
N GLU A 53 -2.63 -7.79 2.01
CA GLU A 53 -2.61 -8.36 0.66
C GLU A 53 -1.32 -7.94 -0.04
N TYR A 54 -0.96 -8.74 -1.03
CA TYR A 54 0.16 -8.54 -1.93
C TYR A 54 -0.36 -8.43 -3.38
N LEU A 55 0.01 -7.35 -4.05
CA LEU A 55 -0.32 -7.03 -5.44
C LEU A 55 0.97 -6.93 -6.26
N THR A 56 1.08 -7.76 -7.30
CA THR A 56 2.22 -7.72 -8.21
C THR A 56 2.06 -6.58 -9.21
N LYS A 57 3.11 -5.80 -9.46
CA LYS A 57 3.15 -4.85 -10.59
C LYS A 57 3.25 -5.63 -11.93
N PRO A 58 2.50 -5.26 -12.99
CA PRO A 58 1.57 -4.15 -13.07
C PRO A 58 0.29 -4.39 -12.26
N ILE A 59 -0.12 -3.38 -11.48
CA ILE A 59 -1.22 -3.48 -10.52
C ILE A 59 -2.55 -3.64 -11.27
N ASP A 60 -3.28 -4.72 -10.94
CA ASP A 60 -4.68 -4.85 -11.32
C ASP A 60 -5.51 -3.82 -10.54
N THR A 61 -6.11 -2.90 -11.29
CA THR A 61 -6.89 -1.78 -10.74
C THR A 61 -8.12 -2.26 -9.99
N GLU A 62 -8.82 -3.26 -10.51
CA GLU A 62 -10.03 -3.78 -9.88
C GLU A 62 -9.68 -4.49 -8.57
N LYS A 63 -8.64 -5.33 -8.60
CA LYS A 63 -8.15 -6.00 -7.39
C LYS A 63 -7.67 -4.99 -6.33
N LEU A 64 -6.95 -3.94 -6.73
CA LEU A 64 -6.51 -2.89 -5.81
C LEU A 64 -7.71 -2.25 -5.10
N ILE A 65 -8.72 -1.81 -5.85
CA ILE A 65 -9.89 -1.13 -5.29
C ILE A 65 -10.66 -2.06 -4.35
N GLN A 66 -10.90 -3.31 -4.75
CA GLN A 66 -11.55 -4.30 -3.90
C GLN A 66 -10.79 -4.52 -2.58
N THR A 67 -9.46 -4.57 -2.65
CA THR A 67 -8.60 -4.75 -1.47
C THR A 67 -8.72 -3.54 -0.53
N ILE A 68 -8.65 -2.32 -1.04
CA ILE A 68 -8.77 -1.10 -0.23
C ILE A 68 -10.18 -0.98 0.37
N GLU A 69 -11.22 -1.28 -0.40
CA GLU A 69 -12.61 -1.26 0.09
C GLU A 69 -12.83 -2.28 1.20
N ALA A 70 -12.23 -3.46 1.12
CA ALA A 70 -12.26 -4.47 2.19
C ALA A 70 -11.51 -4.04 3.46
N CYS A 71 -10.55 -3.12 3.34
CA CYS A 71 -9.79 -2.57 4.47
C CYS A 71 -10.54 -1.43 5.21
N GLY A 72 -11.56 -0.83 4.59
CA GLY A 72 -12.06 0.50 4.98
C GLY A 72 -13.43 0.54 5.66
N GLY A 73 -13.46 1.11 6.87
CA GLY A 73 -14.64 1.50 7.64
C GLY A 73 -14.91 3.01 7.63
N GLY A 74 -15.39 3.54 6.48
CA GLY A 74 -15.97 4.89 6.37
C GLY A 74 -15.03 6.04 5.97
N ASN A 75 -13.71 5.92 6.15
CA ASN A 75 -12.74 6.93 5.66
C ASN A 75 -12.20 6.58 4.26
N ARG A 76 -12.06 7.58 3.38
CA ARG A 76 -11.55 7.47 2.01
C ARG A 76 -10.13 8.01 1.80
N ASP A 77 -9.31 8.06 2.84
CA ASP A 77 -7.89 8.46 2.74
C ASP A 77 -7.01 7.22 2.50
N VAL A 78 -6.08 7.26 1.54
CA VAL A 78 -5.06 6.23 1.29
C VAL A 78 -3.69 6.88 1.26
N LEU A 79 -2.69 6.23 1.86
CA LEU A 79 -1.29 6.65 1.77
C LEU A 79 -0.55 5.74 0.77
N VAL A 80 0.17 6.32 -0.19
CA VAL A 80 1.03 5.62 -1.13
C VAL A 80 2.48 5.91 -0.78
N ILE A 81 3.26 4.86 -0.54
CA ILE A 81 4.70 4.90 -0.28
C ILE A 81 5.38 4.09 -1.39
N ASP A 82 5.94 4.80 -2.34
CA ASP A 82 6.58 4.25 -3.53
C ASP A 82 7.54 5.32 -4.02
N ASP A 83 8.81 5.02 -4.30
CA ASP A 83 9.78 6.03 -4.75
C ASP A 83 9.63 6.36 -6.25
N ASP A 84 8.98 5.47 -7.02
CA ASP A 84 8.75 5.63 -8.44
C ASP A 84 7.58 6.60 -8.70
N GLN A 85 7.91 7.77 -9.27
CA GLN A 85 6.94 8.82 -9.58
C GLN A 85 5.84 8.36 -10.55
N ALA A 86 6.17 7.51 -11.53
CA ALA A 86 5.19 7.03 -12.50
C ALA A 86 4.18 6.07 -11.85
N SER A 87 4.64 5.22 -10.93
CA SER A 87 3.81 4.32 -10.12
C SER A 87 2.88 5.12 -9.20
N ARG A 88 3.40 6.14 -8.51
CA ARG A 88 2.57 7.06 -7.70
C ARG A 88 1.51 7.77 -8.55
N ASP A 89 1.90 8.33 -9.69
CA ASP A 89 0.95 9.02 -10.59
C ASP A 89 -0.13 8.09 -11.14
N PHE A 90 0.23 6.85 -11.47
CA PHE A 90 -0.72 5.83 -11.92
C PHE A 90 -1.74 5.50 -10.81
N LEU A 91 -1.26 5.17 -9.61
CA LEU A 91 -2.11 4.85 -8.46
C LEU A 91 -3.01 6.03 -8.09
N ARG A 92 -2.46 7.24 -8.03
CA ARG A 92 -3.20 8.46 -7.72
C ARG A 92 -4.35 8.69 -8.70
N ARG A 93 -4.11 8.53 -10.01
CA ARG A 93 -5.16 8.70 -11.04
C ARG A 93 -6.30 7.70 -10.87
N ILE A 94 -5.98 6.44 -10.57
CA ILE A 94 -6.98 5.39 -10.35
C ILE A 94 -7.81 5.66 -9.09
N LEU A 95 -7.13 5.98 -7.99
CA LEU A 95 -7.74 6.18 -6.69
C LEU A 95 -8.65 7.42 -6.67
N ILE A 96 -8.18 8.55 -7.23
CA ILE A 96 -8.99 9.78 -7.34
C ILE A 96 -10.24 9.53 -8.21
N LYS A 97 -10.12 8.78 -9.31
CA LYS A 97 -11.27 8.42 -10.16
C LYS A 97 -12.33 7.59 -9.40
N LYS A 98 -11.96 6.98 -8.28
CA LYS A 98 -12.81 6.17 -7.39
C LYS A 98 -13.14 6.91 -6.08
N ASP A 99 -12.99 8.24 -6.08
CA ASP A 99 -13.29 9.13 -4.95
C ASP A 99 -12.43 8.88 -3.69
N TRP A 100 -11.22 8.34 -3.85
CA TRP A 100 -10.24 8.25 -2.78
C TRP A 100 -9.35 9.49 -2.72
N ARG A 101 -9.09 9.97 -1.51
CA ARG A 101 -8.09 11.00 -1.20
C ARG A 101 -6.74 10.32 -1.04
N VAL A 102 -5.76 10.75 -1.82
CA VAL A 102 -4.44 10.12 -1.89
C VAL A 102 -3.42 11.02 -1.23
N HIS A 103 -2.67 10.46 -0.29
CA HIS A 103 -1.48 11.04 0.30
C HIS A 103 -0.26 10.27 -0.23
N GLU A 104 0.85 10.95 -0.41
CA GLU A 104 2.10 10.38 -0.92
C GLU A 104 3.22 10.64 0.09
N ALA A 105 4.14 9.69 0.23
CA ALA A 105 5.36 9.81 1.02
C ALA A 105 6.54 9.14 0.32
#